data_AF-A0AAV8Z149-F1
#
_entry.id   AF-A0AAV8Z149-F1
#
_cell.length_a   1.000
_cell.length_b   1.000
_cell.length_c   1.000
_cell.angle_alpha   90.00
_cell.angle_beta   90.00
_cell.angle_gamma   90.00
#
_symmetry.space_group_name_H-M   'P 1'
#
loop_
_entity.id
_entity.type
_entity.pdbx_description
1 polymer ?
#
loop_
_entity_poly.entity_id
_entity_poly.type
_entity_poly.pdbx_seq_one_letter_code
_entity_poly.pdbx_strand_id
1 'polypeptide(L)'
;MKPQSLSTSSSLASVSNDRMIHENKGRTVLNEEERYNAVKHCRYVDEVLRDAPWEYSDEFIRDNKIDFVAHDDIPYESASSDDTYGELKKRGMFVRTQRTDGVSTSDIVARIVRDYDALREKKPRQGLLCERA
;
A
#
# COMPACT_ATOMS: atom_id res chain seq x y z
N MET A 1 -2.57 44.72 3.42
CA MET A 1 -1.85 43.52 2.92
C MET A 1 -2.63 42.29 3.35
N LYS A 2 -3.23 41.55 2.42
CA LYS A 2 -3.87 40.27 2.75
C LYS A 2 -2.76 39.28 3.13
N PRO A 3 -2.89 38.54 4.24
CA PRO A 3 -1.93 37.47 4.54
C PRO A 3 -1.97 36.47 3.39
N GLN A 4 -0.79 36.19 2.81
CA GLN A 4 -0.67 35.10 1.86
C GLN A 4 -0.96 33.80 2.63
N SER A 5 -2.03 33.11 2.23
CA SER A 5 -2.36 31.79 2.75
C SER A 5 -1.18 30.87 2.48
N LEU A 6 -0.50 30.42 3.53
CA LEU A 6 0.41 29.29 3.43
C LEU A 6 -0.40 28.13 2.82
N SER A 7 0.00 27.67 1.63
CA SER A 7 -0.56 26.46 1.02
C SER A 7 -0.19 25.30 1.92
N THR A 8 -1.09 24.93 2.83
CA THR A 8 -0.95 23.74 3.66
C THR A 8 -1.25 22.54 2.77
N SER A 9 -0.21 21.84 2.32
CA SER A 9 -0.36 20.55 1.64
C SER A 9 -0.84 19.51 2.66
N SER A 10 -2.00 18.90 2.40
CA SER A 10 -2.54 17.79 3.19
C SER A 10 -2.31 16.47 2.44
N SER A 11 -1.85 15.44 3.15
CA SER A 11 -1.51 14.14 2.58
C SER A 11 -2.51 13.07 3.01
N LEU A 12 -3.27 12.58 2.05
CA LEU A 12 -4.21 11.47 2.20
C LEU A 12 -3.55 10.16 1.78
N ALA A 13 -3.63 9.14 2.63
CA ALA A 13 -3.15 7.80 2.29
C ALA A 13 -4.33 6.86 2.04
N SER A 14 -4.49 6.42 0.78
CA SER A 14 -5.50 5.45 0.38
C SER A 14 -5.03 4.02 0.65
N VAL A 15 -5.89 3.23 1.29
CA VAL A 15 -5.61 1.82 1.62
C VAL A 15 -6.80 0.97 1.20
N SER A 16 -6.58 0.05 0.25
CA SER A 16 -7.61 -0.87 -0.23
C SER A 16 -7.93 -1.95 0.81
N ASN A 17 -9.17 -2.43 0.81
CA ASN A 17 -9.63 -3.54 1.67
C ASN A 17 -8.96 -4.89 1.29
N ASP A 18 -9.06 -5.89 2.16
CA ASP A 18 -8.43 -7.20 1.91
C ASP A 18 -9.05 -7.94 0.71
N ARG A 19 -10.38 -7.89 0.56
CA ARG A 19 -11.11 -8.55 -0.54
C ARG A 19 -10.55 -8.12 -1.91
N MET A 20 -10.43 -6.83 -2.11
CA MET A 20 -9.97 -6.19 -3.35
C MET A 20 -8.52 -6.51 -3.64
N ILE A 21 -7.65 -6.51 -2.61
CA ILE A 21 -6.25 -6.89 -2.80
C ILE A 21 -6.13 -8.37 -3.16
N HIS A 22 -6.93 -9.24 -2.55
CA HIS A 22 -6.90 -10.68 -2.84
C HIS A 22 -7.39 -10.97 -4.26
N GLU A 23 -8.38 -10.22 -4.76
CA GLU A 23 -8.88 -10.33 -6.12
C GLU A 23 -7.88 -9.83 -7.18
N ASN A 24 -7.19 -8.71 -6.92
CA ASN A 24 -6.40 -8.04 -7.95
C ASN A 24 -4.87 -8.21 -7.84
N LYS A 25 -4.35 -8.68 -6.70
CA LYS A 25 -2.89 -8.78 -6.45
C LYS A 25 -2.46 -10.09 -5.85
N GLY A 26 -3.12 -10.51 -4.77
CA GLY A 26 -2.76 -11.71 -4.03
C GLY A 26 -2.95 -11.56 -2.52
N ARG A 27 -2.44 -12.53 -1.77
CA ARG A 27 -2.66 -12.62 -0.32
C ARG A 27 -1.86 -11.57 0.46
N THR A 28 -2.47 -11.08 1.53
CA THR A 28 -1.86 -10.16 2.49
C THR A 28 -1.41 -10.93 3.74
N VAL A 29 -0.28 -10.51 4.33
CA VAL A 29 0.16 -11.02 5.65
C VAL A 29 -0.56 -10.27 6.77
N LEU A 30 -0.69 -8.94 6.62
CA LEU A 30 -1.43 -8.07 7.53
C LEU A 30 -2.88 -7.94 7.04
N ASN A 31 -3.83 -8.03 7.97
CA ASN A 31 -5.23 -7.74 7.65
C ASN A 31 -5.45 -6.24 7.40
N GLU A 32 -6.62 -5.88 6.87
CA GLU A 32 -6.93 -4.50 6.52
C GLU A 32 -6.88 -3.52 7.69
N GLU A 33 -7.36 -3.90 8.88
CA GLU A 33 -7.32 -3.04 10.07
C GLU A 33 -5.89 -2.81 10.55
N GLU A 34 -5.03 -3.83 10.51
CA GLU A 34 -3.59 -3.69 10.79
C GLU A 34 -2.92 -2.73 9.81
N ARG A 35 -3.27 -2.82 8.51
CA ARG A 35 -2.75 -1.91 7.48
C ARG A 35 -3.24 -0.48 7.67
N TYR A 36 -4.53 -0.28 7.99
CA TYR A 36 -5.08 1.05 8.28
C TYR A 36 -4.35 1.70 9.47
N ASN A 37 -4.13 0.94 10.54
CA ASN A 37 -3.42 1.43 11.71
C ASN A 37 -1.94 1.70 11.44
N ALA A 38 -1.27 0.83 10.67
CA ALA A 38 0.14 1.03 10.29
C ALA A 38 0.34 2.35 9.54
N VAL A 39 -0.53 2.66 8.57
CA VAL A 39 -0.46 3.89 7.77
C VAL A 39 -0.83 5.12 8.60
N LYS A 40 -1.79 5.01 9.53
CA LYS A 40 -2.17 6.09 10.45
C LYS A 40 -1.01 6.58 11.33
N HIS A 41 -0.05 5.71 11.64
CA HIS A 41 1.13 6.06 12.43
C HIS A 41 2.31 6.57 11.58
N CYS A 42 2.12 6.74 10.27
CA CYS A 42 3.12 7.35 9.41
C CYS A 42 3.20 8.86 9.63
N ARG A 43 4.42 9.39 9.82
CA ARG A 43 4.67 10.82 10.09
C ARG A 43 4.12 11.77 9.03
N TYR A 44 4.06 11.32 7.78
CA TYR A 44 3.72 12.15 6.62
C TYR A 44 2.25 12.00 6.18
N VAL A 45 1.44 11.23 6.91
CA VAL A 45 0.04 10.99 6.58
C VAL A 45 -0.83 11.79 7.54
N ASP A 46 -1.68 12.65 6.98
CA ASP A 46 -2.63 13.45 7.75
C ASP A 46 -3.95 12.70 7.95
N GLU A 47 -4.42 12.01 6.92
CA GLU A 47 -5.68 11.25 6.94
C GLU A 47 -5.57 9.94 6.15
N VAL A 48 -6.28 8.91 6.61
CA VAL A 48 -6.30 7.58 5.99
C VAL A 48 -7.67 7.31 5.36
N LEU A 49 -7.68 7.13 4.04
CA LEU A 49 -8.86 6.71 3.29
C LEU A 49 -8.93 5.17 3.28
N ARG A 50 -9.83 4.62 4.08
CA ARG A 50 -10.12 3.18 4.13
C ARG A 50 -10.98 2.77 2.94
N ASP A 51 -10.94 1.48 2.62
CA ASP A 51 -11.73 0.89 1.52
C ASP A 51 -11.51 1.61 0.17
N ALA A 52 -10.27 1.99 -0.10
CA ALA A 52 -9.94 2.71 -1.32
C ALA A 52 -10.15 1.81 -2.56
N PRO A 53 -10.79 2.35 -3.62
CA PRO A 53 -11.05 1.59 -4.84
C PRO A 53 -9.75 1.25 -5.56
N TRP A 54 -9.78 0.18 -6.37
CA TRP A 54 -8.64 -0.25 -7.16
C TRP A 54 -8.30 0.76 -8.25
N GLU A 55 -9.34 1.24 -8.94
CA GLU A 55 -9.27 2.29 -9.94
C GLU A 55 -9.99 3.54 -9.41
N TYR A 56 -9.34 4.71 -9.50
CA TYR A 56 -9.89 5.95 -8.98
C TYR A 56 -10.87 6.57 -9.97
N SER A 57 -12.15 6.58 -9.63
CA SER A 57 -13.18 7.26 -10.43
C SER A 57 -13.11 8.79 -10.25
N ASP A 58 -13.62 9.52 -11.24
CA ASP A 58 -13.73 10.99 -11.19
C ASP A 58 -14.60 11.46 -10.01
N GLU A 59 -15.59 10.65 -9.63
CA GLU A 59 -16.43 10.87 -8.47
C GLU A 59 -15.62 10.76 -7.17
N PHE A 60 -14.81 9.71 -7.02
CA PHE A 60 -13.95 9.52 -5.86
C PHE A 60 -12.96 10.67 -5.68
N ILE A 61 -12.33 11.12 -6.78
CA ILE A 61 -11.38 12.23 -6.77
C ILE A 61 -12.06 13.53 -6.35
N ARG A 62 -13.25 13.81 -6.89
CA ARG A 62 -14.01 15.01 -6.56
C ARG A 62 -14.51 15.00 -5.12
N ASP A 63 -15.06 13.88 -4.65
CA ASP A 63 -15.67 13.77 -3.33
C ASP A 63 -14.62 13.91 -2.22
N ASN A 64 -13.41 13.38 -2.46
CA ASN A 64 -12.26 13.50 -1.54
C ASN A 64 -11.41 14.75 -1.80
N LYS A 65 -11.76 15.60 -2.77
CA LYS A 65 -11.04 16.83 -3.14
C LYS A 65 -9.55 16.59 -3.40
N ILE A 66 -9.24 15.56 -4.19
CA ILE A 66 -7.87 15.16 -4.50
C ILE A 66 -7.34 16.02 -5.65
N ASP A 67 -6.32 16.83 -5.37
CA ASP A 67 -5.65 17.65 -6.39
C ASP A 67 -4.60 16.85 -7.19
N PHE A 68 -3.86 15.98 -6.49
CA PHE A 68 -2.77 15.19 -7.07
C PHE A 68 -2.76 13.77 -6.50
N VAL A 69 -2.37 12.81 -7.32
CA VAL A 69 -2.18 11.40 -6.94
C VAL A 69 -0.70 11.05 -7.04
N ALA A 70 -0.11 10.57 -5.95
CA ALA A 70 1.31 10.25 -5.88
C ALA A 70 1.55 8.73 -5.89
N HIS A 71 2.24 8.21 -6.89
CA HIS A 71 2.63 6.80 -6.99
C HIS A 71 3.92 6.64 -7.83
N ASP A 72 4.54 5.46 -7.79
CA ASP A 72 5.67 5.16 -8.67
C ASP A 72 5.26 5.19 -10.16
N ASP A 73 6.22 5.47 -11.04
CA ASP A 73 5.97 5.70 -12.48
C ASP A 73 5.78 4.40 -13.28
N ILE A 74 5.90 3.23 -12.63
CA ILE A 74 5.75 1.94 -13.30
C ILE A 74 4.25 1.76 -13.64
N PRO A 75 3.90 1.42 -14.89
CA PRO A 75 2.52 1.13 -15.26
C PRO A 75 1.93 0.07 -14.34
N TYR A 76 0.76 0.38 -13.77
CA TYR A 76 0.08 -0.52 -12.87
C TYR A 76 -1.02 -1.25 -13.63
N GLU A 77 -0.66 -2.41 -14.18
CA GLU A 77 -1.57 -3.25 -14.95
C GLU A 77 -2.65 -3.86 -14.03
N SER A 78 -3.90 -3.75 -14.46
CA SER A 78 -5.05 -4.43 -13.86
C SER A 78 -5.68 -5.36 -14.89
N ALA A 79 -6.61 -6.23 -14.47
CA ALA A 79 -7.32 -7.11 -15.41
C ALA A 79 -8.14 -6.32 -16.45
N SER A 80 -8.45 -5.05 -16.18
CA SER A 80 -9.28 -4.16 -17.00
C SER A 80 -8.50 -3.06 -17.72
N SER A 81 -7.26 -2.77 -17.34
CA SER A 81 -6.49 -1.62 -17.84
C SER A 81 -4.99 -1.90 -17.86
N ASP A 82 -4.31 -1.45 -18.92
CA ASP A 82 -2.85 -1.48 -19.03
C ASP A 82 -2.17 -0.56 -18.00
N ASP A 83 -2.83 0.52 -17.60
CA ASP A 83 -2.36 1.41 -16.52
C ASP A 83 -3.55 2.04 -15.80
N THR A 84 -3.78 1.63 -14.55
CA THR A 84 -4.80 2.21 -13.69
C THR A 84 -4.64 3.73 -13.51
N TYR A 85 -3.41 4.25 -13.60
CA TYR A 85 -3.13 5.68 -13.44
C TYR A 85 -3.03 6.43 -14.77
N GLY A 86 -3.22 5.76 -15.91
CA GLY A 86 -2.98 6.34 -17.23
C GLY A 86 -3.79 7.60 -17.50
N GLU A 87 -5.05 7.62 -17.07
CA GLU A 87 -5.92 8.80 -17.23
C GLU A 87 -5.50 9.96 -16.33
N LEU A 88 -5.05 9.68 -15.11
CA LEU A 88 -4.53 10.69 -14.16
C LEU A 88 -3.22 11.31 -14.65
N LYS A 89 -2.36 10.50 -15.27
CA LYS A 89 -1.14 10.96 -15.95
C LYS A 89 -1.47 11.92 -17.10
N LYS A 90 -2.44 11.58 -17.96
CA LYS A 90 -2.87 12.44 -19.08
C LYS A 90 -3.44 13.79 -18.63
N ARG A 91 -4.12 13.81 -17.49
CA ARG A 91 -4.70 15.04 -16.90
C ARG A 91 -3.68 15.91 -16.15
N GLY A 92 -2.43 15.45 -16.01
CA GLY A 92 -1.39 16.18 -15.28
C GLY A 92 -1.58 16.17 -13.76
N MET A 93 -2.40 15.27 -13.23
CA MET A 93 -2.68 15.13 -11.80
C MET A 93 -1.78 14.08 -11.12
N PHE A 94 -0.87 13.44 -11.85
CA PHE A 94 -0.02 12.38 -11.34
C PHE A 94 1.37 12.89 -10.92
N VAL A 95 1.74 12.64 -9.67
CA VAL A 95 3.05 12.97 -9.09
C VAL A 95 3.86 11.69 -8.95
N ARG A 96 4.98 11.63 -9.67
CA ARG A 96 5.84 10.44 -9.69
C ARG A 96 6.70 10.38 -8.44
N THR A 97 6.62 9.29 -7.71
CA THR A 97 7.51 9.00 -6.58
C THR A 97 8.57 7.97 -6.96
N GLN A 98 9.66 7.91 -6.19
CA GLN A 98 10.70 6.90 -6.39
C GLN A 98 10.59 5.81 -5.33
N ARG A 99 10.78 4.56 -5.78
CA ARG A 99 10.85 3.40 -4.90
C ARG A 99 12.14 3.47 -4.09
N THR A 100 12.10 2.97 -2.86
CA THR A 100 13.30 2.80 -2.04
C THR A 100 13.92 1.44 -2.32
N ASP A 101 15.18 1.44 -2.76
CA ASP A 101 15.89 0.20 -3.06
C ASP A 101 16.20 -0.62 -1.80
N GLY A 102 16.18 -1.95 -1.93
CA GLY A 102 16.53 -2.88 -0.86
C GLY A 102 15.45 -3.11 0.21
N VAL A 103 14.25 -2.55 0.04
CA VAL A 103 13.09 -2.82 0.90
C VAL A 103 11.82 -3.07 0.10
N SER A 104 11.18 -4.21 0.34
CA SER A 104 9.84 -4.52 -0.19
C SER A 104 9.15 -5.58 0.67
N THR A 105 7.82 -5.66 0.60
CA THR A 105 7.05 -6.70 1.31
C THR A 105 7.50 -8.10 0.91
N SER A 106 7.75 -8.33 -0.39
CA SER A 106 8.22 -9.62 -0.89
C SER A 106 9.61 -9.99 -0.36
N ASP A 107 10.52 -9.02 -0.26
CA ASP A 107 11.85 -9.26 0.30
C ASP A 107 11.78 -9.56 1.81
N ILE A 108 10.95 -8.84 2.57
CA ILE A 108 10.74 -9.15 3.99
C ILE A 108 10.19 -10.57 4.17
N VAL A 109 9.18 -10.96 3.39
CA VAL A 109 8.63 -12.32 3.42
C VAL A 109 9.70 -13.35 3.04
N ALA A 110 10.47 -13.09 1.99
CA ALA A 110 11.54 -13.99 1.55
C ALA A 110 12.66 -14.15 2.60
N ARG A 111 12.98 -13.11 3.38
CA ARG A 111 13.91 -13.21 4.50
C ARG A 111 13.36 -14.13 5.60
N ILE A 112 12.10 -13.95 5.99
CA ILE A 112 11.44 -14.77 7.02
C ILE A 112 11.36 -16.24 6.59
N VAL A 113 10.96 -16.50 5.34
CA VAL A 113 10.86 -17.87 4.82
C VAL A 113 12.22 -18.57 4.78
N ARG A 114 13.26 -17.89 4.31
CA ARG A 114 14.64 -18.43 4.30
C ARG A 114 15.13 -18.80 5.69
N ASP A 115 14.91 -17.92 6.66
CA ASP A 115 15.31 -18.17 8.05
C ASP A 115 14.53 -19.34 8.66
N TYR A 116 13.23 -19.43 8.37
CA TYR A 116 12.38 -20.54 8.81
C TYR A 116 12.84 -21.89 8.22
N ASP A 117 13.15 -21.93 6.93
CA ASP A 117 13.64 -23.15 6.27
C ASP A 117 14.98 -23.60 6.85
N ALA A 118 15.93 -22.68 7.07
CA ALA A 118 17.21 -22.99 7.69
C ALA A 118 17.06 -23.52 9.13
N LEU A 119 16.08 -23.01 9.90
CA LEU A 119 15.76 -23.54 11.23
C LEU A 119 15.17 -24.95 11.16
N ARG A 120 14.29 -25.19 10.18
CA ARG A 120 13.64 -26.48 9.98
C ARG A 120 14.63 -27.58 9.56
N GLU A 121 15.62 -27.24 8.74
CA GLU A 121 16.69 -28.16 8.34
C GLU A 121 17.63 -28.50 9.51
N LYS A 122 17.95 -27.53 10.37
CA LYS A 122 18.81 -27.73 11.55
C LYS A 122 18.14 -28.53 12.66
N LYS A 123 16.80 -28.51 12.73
CA LYS A 123 16.00 -29.28 13.71
C LYS A 123 15.03 -30.22 12.98
N PRO A 124 15.51 -31.34 12.41
CA PRO A 124 14.63 -32.34 11.81
C PRO A 124 13.79 -32.98 12.92
N ARG A 125 12.57 -32.44 13.14
CA ARG A 125 11.54 -32.91 14.10
C ARG A 125 12.10 -33.57 15.36
N GLN A 126 12.76 -32.81 16.24
CA GLN A 126 12.57 -33.12 17.65
C GLN A 126 11.11 -32.83 17.95
N GLY A 127 10.38 -33.85 18.41
CA GLY A 127 8.92 -33.89 18.47
C GLY A 127 8.29 -32.57 18.91
N LEU A 128 7.19 -32.23 18.23
CA LEU A 128 6.29 -31.16 18.58
C LEU A 128 5.64 -31.48 19.95
N LEU A 129 6.40 -31.41 21.05
CA LEU A 129 5.84 -31.36 22.39
C LEU A 129 5.50 -29.90 22.65
N CYS A 130 4.34 -29.51 22.13
CA CYS A 130 3.52 -28.49 22.79
C CYS A 130 2.99 -29.12 24.09
N GLU A 131 3.84 -29.24 25.10
CA GLU A 131 3.36 -29.33 26.47
C GLU A 131 3.11 -27.90 26.95
N ARG A 132 1.83 -27.55 26.90
CA ARG A 132 1.10 -26.60 27.75
C ARG A 132 1.99 -25.68 28.61
N ALA A 133 1.97 -24.40 28.29
CA ALA A 133 2.06 -23.33 29.28
C ALA A 133 0.70 -22.62 29.34
#